data_AF-A0A651DJP3-F1
#
_entry.id   AF-A0A651DJP3-F1
#
_cell.length_a   1.000
_cell.length_b   1.000
_cell.length_c   1.000
_cell.angle_alpha   90.00
_cell.angle_beta   90.00
_cell.angle_gamma   90.00
#
_symmetry.space_group_name_H-M   'P 1'
#
loop_
_entity.id
_entity.type
_entity.pdbx_description
1 polymer ?
#
loop_
_entity_poly.entity_id
_entity_poly.type
_entity_poly.pdbx_seq_one_letter_code
_entity_poly.pdbx_strand_id
1 'polypeptide(L)'
;MKKLYMLLVLIGLLSVLIACRDDNGDDDVLPSPVITEIAGIQKEFIQGDDVPDFTTYVTIVDDIDGVVTVTTDMIDLSRVNMNVIGTFRVTYSYTNSVGQTTEYDIVIRIIEPLDLFGNCDPNFPAGQINFDLGGIDVRFGTWMRNFLDPFWFTAKPSELNDMKRTCFTRAETEHDATIKWYTYANALNHYNEIIQQYLTGSFQADWFNINSHYLGILAEAGAIRPITEYMDHLPDFYFDINKQFGTWKGEVYGVWNERINVNMGIYVNLDLIEEYSQTNPAELWEDGEWNWSALMNIASSIKENAPSNIEIFGINSYNLGSYLIGANGGKVIDPDTDMFALEDPRVYNALEFAQELNERGYVFYGDDDTATRVRFTSGEMVFYFGADWISGDPQLLKPGAAVQFPLGMVPFPVGPDIVDFEAEYRLPITVGNLWVLRGDATDAEAEQYVQFFSNMFPWGDDEVQDLRYTDTMRDHMDDRTSLRAYVSGSRMGYFEKSFVYQVVWGTEVTDGVGNLFGMIINNPGESVTAAIAANLPALQAKVDQMTGREDD
;
A
#
# COMPACT_ATOMS: atom_id res chain seq x y z
N MET A 1 -37.11 21.96 17.09
CA MET A 1 -38.40 22.69 17.13
C MET A 1 -38.25 24.04 16.42
N LYS A 2 -39.08 24.28 15.38
CA LYS A 2 -39.65 25.56 14.86
C LYS A 2 -38.67 26.73 14.53
N LYS A 3 -38.46 27.06 13.24
CA LYS A 3 -39.24 27.97 12.34
C LYS A 3 -39.07 29.48 12.63
N LEU A 4 -39.13 30.26 11.54
CA LEU A 4 -39.33 31.74 11.41
C LEU A 4 -38.02 32.56 11.40
N TYR A 5 -37.68 33.39 10.40
CA TYR A 5 -38.46 34.50 9.82
C TYR A 5 -38.00 34.91 8.41
N MET A 6 -38.98 35.34 7.61
CA MET A 6 -38.87 36.16 6.39
C MET A 6 -39.66 37.46 6.67
N LEU A 7 -39.07 38.64 6.47
CA LEU A 7 -39.78 39.93 6.26
C LEU A 7 -38.76 40.99 5.75
N LEU A 8 -38.77 41.44 4.49
CA LEU A 8 -39.59 42.50 3.86
C LEU A 8 -39.30 43.93 4.35
N VAL A 9 -38.71 44.78 3.49
CA VAL A 9 -38.94 46.24 3.49
C VAL A 9 -39.03 46.73 2.05
N LEU A 10 -40.22 47.19 1.69
CA LEU A 10 -40.57 47.89 0.46
C LEU A 10 -41.21 49.21 0.87
N ILE A 11 -40.53 50.35 0.67
CA ILE A 11 -41.13 51.69 0.69
C ILE A 11 -40.46 52.52 -0.40
N GLY A 12 -41.24 52.89 -1.41
CA GLY A 12 -40.83 53.77 -2.50
C GLY A 12 -40.82 55.24 -2.10
N LEU A 13 -40.14 56.05 -2.91
CA LEU A 13 -40.40 57.48 -2.98
C LEU A 13 -40.23 58.02 -4.40
N LEU A 14 -41.15 58.93 -4.69
CA LEU A 14 -41.52 59.62 -5.91
C LEU A 14 -40.37 60.33 -6.65
N SER A 15 -40.51 60.35 -7.97
CA SER A 15 -39.78 61.11 -8.98
C SER A 15 -39.89 62.65 -8.86
N VAL A 16 -38.79 63.35 -9.16
CA VAL A 16 -38.81 64.67 -9.81
C VAL A 16 -37.80 64.65 -10.97
N LEU A 17 -38.31 64.90 -12.18
CA LEU A 17 -37.54 65.17 -13.39
C LEU A 17 -36.79 66.50 -13.28
N ILE A 18 -35.50 66.51 -13.59
CA ILE A 18 -34.80 67.67 -14.16
C ILE A 18 -33.94 67.15 -15.31
N ALA A 19 -34.17 67.71 -16.49
CA ALA A 19 -33.36 67.53 -17.68
C ALA A 19 -32.08 68.35 -17.57
N CYS A 20 -30.94 67.72 -17.86
CA CYS A 20 -29.75 68.38 -18.38
C CYS A 20 -29.22 67.54 -19.55
N ARG A 21 -29.17 68.18 -20.71
CA ARG A 21 -28.53 67.75 -21.94
C ARG A 21 -27.06 68.19 -21.87
N ASP A 22 -26.12 67.29 -22.15
CA ASP A 22 -25.02 67.52 -23.10
C ASP A 22 -24.20 66.23 -23.31
N ASP A 23 -23.80 66.08 -24.57
CA ASP A 23 -23.16 64.94 -25.24
C ASP A 23 -21.84 64.49 -24.60
N ASN A 24 -21.63 63.18 -24.50
CA ASN A 24 -20.31 62.53 -24.62
C ASN A 24 -20.50 61.02 -24.91
N GLY A 25 -20.34 60.66 -26.19
CA GLY A 25 -20.05 59.33 -26.75
C GLY A 25 -20.59 58.09 -26.05
N ASP A 26 -21.74 57.58 -26.49
CA ASP A 26 -22.03 56.15 -26.42
C ASP A 26 -21.09 55.45 -27.41
N ASP A 27 -20.02 54.82 -26.91
CA ASP A 27 -19.49 53.65 -27.58
C ASP A 27 -20.63 52.62 -27.55
N ASP A 28 -21.27 52.36 -28.69
CA ASP A 28 -22.25 51.28 -28.85
C ASP A 28 -21.54 49.96 -28.46
N VAL A 29 -21.72 49.52 -27.21
CA VAL A 29 -21.22 48.21 -26.75
C VAL A 29 -22.07 47.17 -27.47
N LEU A 30 -21.49 46.60 -28.53
CA LEU A 30 -22.13 45.52 -29.28
C LEU A 30 -22.38 44.33 -28.35
N PRO A 31 -23.57 43.73 -28.35
CA PRO A 31 -23.89 42.60 -27.48
C PRO A 31 -22.97 41.42 -27.77
N SER A 32 -22.47 40.79 -26.71
CA SER A 32 -21.66 39.58 -26.80
C SER A 32 -22.56 38.34 -26.70
N PRO A 33 -22.21 37.24 -27.36
CA PRO A 33 -22.96 36.00 -27.27
C PRO A 33 -22.92 35.44 -25.84
N VAL A 34 -24.00 34.81 -25.41
CA VAL A 34 -24.11 34.18 -24.09
C VAL A 34 -24.04 32.66 -24.27
N ILE A 35 -22.98 32.07 -23.75
CA ILE A 35 -22.85 30.61 -23.64
C ILE A 35 -23.35 30.19 -22.26
N THR A 36 -24.34 29.30 -22.23
CA THR A 36 -24.93 28.80 -20.98
C THR A 36 -24.79 27.29 -20.90
N GLU A 37 -24.21 26.80 -19.82
CA GLU A 37 -24.16 25.37 -19.52
C GLU A 37 -25.56 24.78 -19.29
N ILE A 38 -25.82 23.60 -19.87
CA ILE A 38 -27.05 22.86 -19.65
C ILE A 38 -26.99 22.13 -18.30
N ALA A 39 -28.04 22.25 -17.50
CA ALA A 39 -28.11 21.60 -16.20
C ALA A 39 -28.21 20.06 -16.32
N GLY A 40 -27.52 19.34 -15.43
CA GLY A 40 -27.61 17.87 -15.33
C GLY A 40 -26.73 17.10 -16.31
N ILE A 41 -25.83 17.77 -17.03
CA ILE A 41 -24.82 17.13 -17.88
C ILE A 41 -23.84 16.29 -17.07
N GLN A 42 -23.38 15.18 -17.66
CA GLN A 42 -22.32 14.35 -17.09
C GLN A 42 -20.98 15.10 -17.18
N LYS A 43 -20.22 15.13 -16.09
CA LYS A 43 -18.88 15.77 -16.05
C LYS A 43 -17.79 14.85 -15.49
N GLU A 44 -18.16 13.62 -15.15
CA GLU A 44 -17.24 12.59 -14.67
C GLU A 44 -17.31 11.39 -15.62
N PHE A 45 -16.15 10.93 -16.08
CA PHE A 45 -16.00 9.83 -17.03
C PHE A 45 -14.92 8.88 -16.55
N ILE A 46 -15.04 7.61 -16.90
CA ILE A 46 -14.04 6.59 -16.60
C ILE A 46 -12.91 6.67 -17.65
N GLN A 47 -11.67 6.42 -17.21
CA GLN A 47 -10.51 6.34 -18.10
C GLN A 47 -10.76 5.33 -19.22
N GLY A 48 -10.62 5.78 -20.46
CA GLY A 48 -10.87 4.96 -21.65
C GLY A 48 -12.32 4.99 -22.17
N ASP A 49 -13.23 5.72 -21.50
CA ASP A 49 -14.58 5.96 -22.03
C ASP A 49 -14.53 6.64 -23.41
N ASP A 50 -15.54 6.35 -24.24
CA ASP A 50 -15.76 7.06 -25.50
C ASP A 50 -15.95 8.57 -25.25
N VAL A 51 -15.38 9.39 -26.14
CA VAL A 51 -15.51 10.86 -26.05
C VAL A 51 -16.99 11.24 -26.18
N PRO A 52 -17.59 11.93 -25.20
CA PRO A 52 -19.00 12.32 -25.25
C PRO A 52 -19.23 13.42 -26.29
N ASP A 53 -20.48 13.57 -26.73
CA ASP A 53 -20.88 14.66 -27.63
C ASP A 53 -20.98 15.98 -26.86
N PHE A 54 -19.88 16.72 -26.80
CA PHE A 54 -19.81 18.03 -26.15
C PHE A 54 -20.67 19.12 -26.82
N THR A 55 -21.19 18.90 -28.04
CA THR A 55 -22.08 19.89 -28.67
C THR A 55 -23.41 20.03 -27.92
N THR A 56 -23.77 19.06 -27.08
CA THR A 56 -25.01 19.06 -26.30
C THR A 56 -24.87 19.68 -24.91
N TYR A 57 -23.71 20.23 -24.55
CA TYR A 57 -23.40 20.60 -23.16
C TYR A 57 -23.70 22.07 -22.86
N VAL A 58 -23.77 22.90 -23.88
CA VAL A 58 -24.09 24.32 -23.77
C VAL A 58 -25.16 24.72 -24.76
N THR A 59 -25.85 25.81 -24.46
CA THR A 59 -26.65 26.57 -25.44
C THR A 59 -26.00 27.93 -25.66
N ILE A 60 -25.98 28.38 -26.91
CA ILE A 60 -25.47 29.70 -27.27
C ILE A 60 -26.65 30.56 -27.75
N VAL A 61 -26.85 31.69 -27.07
CA VAL A 61 -27.85 32.70 -27.46
C VAL A 61 -27.12 34.01 -27.68
N ASP A 62 -27.31 34.59 -28.85
CA ASP A 62 -26.76 35.88 -29.21
C ASP A 62 -27.91 36.81 -29.64
N ASP A 63 -27.88 38.07 -29.22
CA ASP A 63 -28.96 39.02 -29.52
C ASP A 63 -28.99 39.43 -31.00
N ILE A 64 -27.91 39.19 -31.76
CA ILE A 64 -27.77 39.51 -33.18
C ILE A 64 -28.01 38.27 -34.04
N ASP A 65 -27.38 37.14 -33.71
CA ASP A 65 -27.43 35.90 -34.49
C ASP A 65 -28.53 34.93 -34.02
N GLY A 66 -29.18 35.23 -32.89
CA GLY A 66 -30.24 34.41 -32.31
C GLY A 66 -29.72 33.18 -31.59
N VAL A 67 -30.49 32.08 -31.62
CA VAL A 67 -30.07 30.80 -31.05
C VAL A 67 -29.10 30.12 -32.01
N VAL A 68 -27.86 29.93 -31.56
CA VAL A 68 -26.80 29.35 -32.37
C VAL A 68 -26.73 27.84 -32.09
N THR A 69 -26.63 27.05 -33.17
CA THR A 69 -26.37 25.61 -33.04
C THR A 69 -24.89 25.39 -32.76
N VAL A 70 -24.58 24.75 -31.64
CA VAL A 70 -23.20 24.41 -31.26
C VAL A 70 -22.65 23.37 -32.24
N THR A 71 -21.45 23.61 -32.74
CA THR A 71 -20.75 22.69 -33.65
C THR A 71 -19.38 22.33 -33.07
N THR A 72 -18.78 21.24 -33.56
CA THR A 72 -17.46 20.77 -33.09
C THR A 72 -16.36 21.81 -33.24
N ASP A 73 -16.44 22.67 -34.26
CA ASP A 73 -15.44 23.71 -34.52
C ASP A 73 -15.45 24.83 -33.45
N MET A 74 -16.52 24.90 -32.65
CA MET A 74 -16.67 25.85 -31.54
C MET A 74 -16.10 25.30 -30.22
N ILE A 75 -15.52 24.10 -30.21
CA ILE A 75 -15.10 23.37 -29.01
C ILE A 75 -13.61 23.00 -29.11
N ASP A 76 -12.80 23.52 -28.19
CA ASP A 76 -11.40 23.12 -28.01
C ASP A 76 -11.30 21.93 -27.05
N LEU A 77 -10.96 20.77 -27.61
CA LEU A 77 -10.69 19.52 -26.87
C LEU A 77 -9.20 19.17 -26.85
N SER A 78 -8.29 20.05 -27.33
CA SER A 78 -6.86 19.75 -27.43
C SER A 78 -6.20 19.39 -26.10
N ARG A 79 -6.79 19.87 -25.00
CA ARG A 79 -6.36 19.62 -23.63
C ARG A 79 -7.14 18.49 -22.94
N VAL A 80 -8.09 17.84 -23.61
CA VAL A 80 -8.87 16.73 -23.05
C VAL A 80 -8.25 15.40 -23.48
N ASN A 81 -7.94 14.55 -22.51
CA ASN A 81 -7.46 13.20 -22.78
C ASN A 81 -8.27 12.18 -21.96
N MET A 82 -9.16 11.44 -22.63
CA MET A 82 -10.01 10.43 -21.99
C MET A 82 -9.20 9.24 -21.44
N ASN A 83 -7.94 9.07 -21.83
CA ASN A 83 -7.07 7.96 -21.40
C ASN A 83 -6.15 8.32 -20.23
N VAL A 84 -6.24 9.53 -19.67
CA VAL A 84 -5.39 9.98 -18.57
C VAL A 84 -6.28 10.45 -17.43
N ILE A 85 -6.06 9.93 -16.22
CA ILE A 85 -6.80 10.32 -15.02
C ILE A 85 -6.44 11.76 -14.66
N GLY A 86 -7.44 12.61 -14.41
CA GLY A 86 -7.20 14.02 -14.13
C GLY A 86 -8.42 14.91 -14.32
N THR A 87 -8.19 16.21 -14.20
CA THR A 87 -9.21 17.24 -14.44
C THR A 87 -8.87 17.98 -15.73
N PHE A 88 -9.81 18.06 -16.66
CA PHE A 88 -9.61 18.66 -17.98
C PHE A 88 -10.64 19.76 -18.24
N ARG A 89 -10.28 20.69 -19.13
CA ARG A 89 -11.13 21.81 -19.54
C ARG A 89 -11.57 21.61 -20.99
N VAL A 90 -12.87 21.67 -21.19
CA VAL A 90 -13.52 21.80 -22.50
C VAL A 90 -13.85 23.27 -22.68
N THR A 91 -13.18 23.93 -23.62
CA THR A 91 -13.39 25.37 -23.87
C THR A 91 -14.31 25.55 -25.07
N TYR A 92 -15.42 26.26 -24.87
CA TYR A 92 -16.34 26.69 -25.92
C TYR A 92 -15.99 28.11 -26.34
N SER A 93 -15.95 28.39 -27.63
CA SER A 93 -15.73 29.74 -28.16
C SER A 93 -16.67 30.02 -29.32
N TYR A 94 -17.35 31.16 -29.27
CA TYR A 94 -18.20 31.62 -30.37
C TYR A 94 -17.99 33.10 -30.64
N THR A 95 -17.72 33.41 -31.91
CA THR A 95 -17.64 34.77 -32.43
C THR A 95 -18.90 35.08 -33.24
N ASN A 96 -19.65 36.09 -32.83
CA ASN A 96 -20.85 36.51 -33.53
C ASN A 96 -20.54 37.27 -34.84
N SER A 97 -21.57 37.55 -35.63
CA SER A 97 -21.44 38.20 -36.94
C SER A 97 -20.86 39.63 -36.90
N VAL A 98 -20.81 40.26 -35.72
CA VAL A 98 -20.20 41.58 -35.50
C VAL A 98 -18.81 41.51 -34.84
N GLY A 99 -18.25 40.30 -34.70
CA GLY A 99 -16.88 40.07 -34.25
C GLY A 99 -16.68 40.02 -32.74
N GLN A 100 -17.76 39.99 -31.94
CA GLN A 100 -17.67 39.79 -30.49
C GLN A 100 -17.52 38.30 -30.19
N THR A 101 -16.54 37.96 -29.34
CA THR A 101 -16.24 36.57 -28.99
C THR A 101 -16.48 36.33 -27.51
N THR A 102 -17.17 35.24 -27.18
CA THR A 102 -17.32 34.75 -25.81
C THR A 102 -16.70 33.38 -25.69
N GLU A 103 -15.96 33.18 -24.61
CA GLU A 103 -15.43 31.88 -24.22
C GLU A 103 -16.07 31.38 -22.92
N TYR A 104 -16.25 30.07 -22.81
CA TYR A 104 -16.79 29.41 -21.63
C TYR A 104 -16.12 28.06 -21.41
N ASP A 105 -15.69 27.78 -20.17
CA ASP A 105 -15.06 26.53 -19.82
C ASP A 105 -16.03 25.62 -19.07
N ILE A 106 -16.16 24.37 -19.53
CA ILE A 106 -16.68 23.27 -18.70
C ILE A 106 -15.52 22.43 -18.22
N VAL A 107 -15.47 22.19 -16.91
CA VAL A 107 -14.49 21.30 -16.29
C VAL A 107 -15.08 19.90 -16.22
N ILE A 108 -14.35 18.92 -16.76
CA ILE A 108 -14.66 17.50 -16.64
C ILE A 108 -13.55 16.78 -15.86
N ARG A 109 -13.87 15.63 -15.28
CA ARG A 109 -12.94 14.78 -14.57
C ARG A 109 -12.92 13.39 -15.20
N ILE A 110 -11.72 12.91 -15.54
CA ILE A 110 -11.49 11.51 -15.88
C ILE A 110 -11.03 10.82 -14.60
N ILE A 111 -11.80 9.83 -14.17
CA ILE A 111 -11.55 9.01 -12.99
C ILE A 111 -11.13 7.62 -13.43
N GLU A 112 -10.52 6.86 -12.52
CA GLU A 112 -10.19 5.47 -12.77
C GLU A 112 -11.44 4.62 -13.04
N PRO A 113 -11.31 3.50 -13.77
CA PRO A 113 -12.35 2.50 -13.89
C PRO A 113 -12.85 2.03 -12.53
N LEU A 114 -14.17 1.91 -12.41
CA LEU A 114 -14.81 1.26 -11.29
C LEU A 114 -14.76 -0.25 -11.54
N ASP A 115 -13.72 -0.90 -11.01
CA ASP A 115 -13.64 -2.34 -11.02
C ASP A 115 -14.50 -2.90 -9.90
N LEU A 116 -15.61 -3.52 -10.29
CA LEU A 116 -16.51 -4.22 -9.38
C LEU A 116 -15.72 -5.35 -8.71
N PHE A 117 -15.38 -5.16 -7.43
CA PHE A 117 -14.74 -6.20 -6.63
C PHE A 117 -15.57 -7.50 -6.71
N GLY A 118 -14.88 -8.63 -6.95
CA GLY A 118 -15.48 -9.94 -7.26
C GLY A 118 -16.45 -10.52 -6.21
N ASN A 119 -16.98 -11.72 -6.48
CA ASN A 119 -17.88 -12.44 -5.56
C ASN A 119 -17.08 -13.13 -4.43
N CYS A 120 -17.74 -13.50 -3.32
CA CYS A 120 -17.16 -14.43 -2.35
C CYS A 120 -16.73 -15.73 -3.06
N ASP A 121 -15.69 -16.40 -2.54
CA ASP A 121 -14.98 -17.53 -3.16
C ASP A 121 -15.75 -18.25 -4.30
N PRO A 122 -15.22 -18.28 -5.55
CA PRO A 122 -15.88 -18.93 -6.67
C PRO A 122 -16.11 -20.44 -6.50
N ASN A 123 -15.37 -21.10 -5.59
CA ASN A 123 -15.57 -22.51 -5.26
C ASN A 123 -16.84 -22.78 -4.44
N PHE A 124 -17.49 -21.73 -3.90
CA PHE A 124 -18.71 -21.83 -3.12
C PHE A 124 -19.85 -21.01 -3.75
N PRO A 125 -20.62 -21.61 -4.69
CA PRO A 125 -21.73 -20.94 -5.36
C PRO A 125 -22.76 -20.40 -4.38
N ALA A 126 -23.22 -19.17 -4.61
CA ALA A 126 -24.20 -18.51 -3.75
C ALA A 126 -25.47 -19.34 -3.57
N GLY A 127 -25.88 -19.53 -2.32
CA GLY A 127 -27.11 -20.25 -1.97
C GLY A 127 -26.98 -21.78 -1.93
N GLN A 128 -25.76 -22.31 -1.99
CA GLN A 128 -25.49 -23.72 -1.75
C GLN A 128 -25.01 -23.90 -0.30
N ILE A 129 -25.73 -24.72 0.49
CA ILE A 129 -25.24 -25.14 1.81
C ILE A 129 -24.08 -26.10 1.55
N ASN A 130 -22.87 -25.67 1.87
CA ASN A 130 -21.66 -26.45 1.61
C ASN A 130 -21.40 -27.44 2.74
N PHE A 131 -21.55 -26.98 4.00
CA PHE A 131 -21.42 -27.81 5.18
C PHE A 131 -22.08 -27.14 6.40
N ASP A 132 -22.96 -27.86 7.12
CA ASP A 132 -23.69 -27.36 8.30
C ASP A 132 -22.90 -27.60 9.61
N LEU A 133 -22.51 -26.52 10.28
CA LEU A 133 -21.77 -26.50 11.54
C LEU A 133 -22.67 -26.58 12.78
N GLY A 134 -24.00 -26.62 12.63
CA GLY A 134 -24.96 -26.87 13.70
C GLY A 134 -25.10 -25.73 14.72
N GLY A 135 -24.92 -24.49 14.30
CA GLY A 135 -25.13 -23.28 15.08
C GLY A 135 -23.99 -22.95 16.06
N ILE A 136 -22.77 -23.46 15.83
CA ILE A 136 -21.63 -23.18 16.69
C ILE A 136 -21.10 -21.75 16.49
N ASP A 137 -20.41 -21.25 17.52
CA ASP A 137 -19.53 -20.09 17.38
C ASP A 137 -18.19 -20.54 16.77
N VAL A 138 -17.77 -19.92 15.68
CA VAL A 138 -16.38 -20.00 15.17
C VAL A 138 -15.65 -18.73 15.61
N ARG A 139 -14.61 -18.89 16.43
CA ARG A 139 -13.90 -17.80 17.11
C ARG A 139 -12.57 -17.48 16.43
N PHE A 140 -12.34 -16.19 16.17
CA PHE A 140 -11.16 -15.63 15.53
C PHE A 140 -10.37 -14.76 16.50
N GLY A 141 -9.15 -15.17 16.86
CA GLY A 141 -8.21 -14.43 17.69
C GLY A 141 -7.37 -13.46 16.88
N THR A 142 -7.43 -12.15 17.16
CA THR A 142 -6.59 -11.16 16.46
C THR A 142 -6.37 -9.87 17.28
N TRP A 143 -5.26 -9.18 17.03
CA TRP A 143 -5.05 -7.79 17.47
C TRP A 143 -5.52 -6.75 16.44
N MET A 144 -5.85 -7.18 15.22
CA MET A 144 -6.20 -6.31 14.08
C MET A 144 -7.70 -6.30 13.78
N ARG A 145 -8.56 -6.48 14.80
CA ARG A 145 -10.01 -6.59 14.59
C ARG A 145 -10.59 -5.41 13.81
N ASN A 146 -10.11 -4.20 14.05
CA ASN A 146 -10.56 -3.00 13.34
C ASN A 146 -10.28 -3.03 11.82
N PHE A 147 -9.32 -3.84 11.37
CA PHE A 147 -8.99 -4.02 9.95
C PHE A 147 -9.67 -5.25 9.33
N LEU A 148 -9.93 -6.28 10.14
CA LEU A 148 -10.40 -7.60 9.68
C LEU A 148 -11.91 -7.81 9.85
N ASP A 149 -12.55 -7.15 10.82
CA ASP A 149 -14.00 -7.22 11.09
C ASP A 149 -14.73 -6.09 10.34
N PRO A 150 -15.42 -6.39 9.22
CA PRO A 150 -16.08 -5.35 8.45
C PRO A 150 -17.37 -4.84 9.14
N PHE A 151 -17.81 -5.45 10.25
CA PHE A 151 -18.92 -4.96 11.07
C PHE A 151 -18.46 -4.16 12.29
N TRP A 152 -17.15 -4.00 12.47
CA TRP A 152 -16.60 -3.22 13.57
C TRP A 152 -16.98 -1.74 13.43
N PHE A 153 -17.20 -1.07 14.56
CA PHE A 153 -17.76 0.29 14.57
C PHE A 153 -16.85 1.35 13.92
N THR A 154 -15.53 1.09 13.84
CA THR A 154 -14.57 1.94 13.12
C THR A 154 -14.13 1.39 11.78
N ALA A 155 -14.80 0.36 11.23
CA ALA A 155 -14.47 -0.15 9.92
C ALA A 155 -14.65 0.94 8.85
N LYS A 156 -13.64 1.15 8.00
CA LYS A 156 -13.68 2.14 6.91
C LYS A 156 -14.85 1.83 5.96
N PRO A 157 -15.73 2.78 5.64
CA PRO A 157 -16.69 2.59 4.55
C PRO A 157 -15.92 2.50 3.22
N SER A 158 -15.89 1.31 2.62
CA SER A 158 -15.26 1.04 1.32
C SER A 158 -15.96 -0.15 0.66
N GLU A 159 -15.84 -0.23 -0.66
CA GLU A 159 -16.39 -1.36 -1.44
C GLU A 159 -15.80 -2.70 -0.98
N LEU A 160 -14.51 -2.74 -0.64
CA LEU A 160 -13.88 -3.91 -0.02
C LEU A 160 -14.58 -4.34 1.27
N ASN A 161 -14.93 -3.40 2.14
CA ASN A 161 -15.62 -3.73 3.40
C ASN A 161 -17.09 -4.09 3.18
N ASP A 162 -17.76 -3.53 2.18
CA ASP A 162 -19.10 -3.98 1.78
C ASP A 162 -19.09 -5.44 1.30
N MET A 163 -18.09 -5.78 0.49
CA MET A 163 -17.90 -7.15 0.01
C MET A 163 -17.52 -8.12 1.14
N LYS A 164 -16.61 -7.72 2.05
CA LYS A 164 -16.30 -8.51 3.27
C LYS A 164 -17.56 -8.75 4.11
N ARG A 165 -18.46 -7.76 4.27
CA ARG A 165 -19.76 -7.94 4.96
C ARG A 165 -20.61 -9.01 4.27
N THR A 166 -20.71 -8.97 2.94
CA THR A 166 -21.45 -9.98 2.17
C THR A 166 -20.90 -11.38 2.42
N CYS A 167 -19.58 -11.57 2.36
CA CYS A 167 -18.96 -12.89 2.53
C CYS A 167 -19.08 -13.42 3.96
N PHE A 168 -18.93 -12.56 4.96
CA PHE A 168 -19.18 -12.94 6.36
C PHE A 168 -20.62 -13.41 6.57
N THR A 169 -21.62 -12.65 6.08
CA THR A 169 -23.03 -13.04 6.20
C THR A 169 -23.34 -14.33 5.45
N ARG A 170 -22.72 -14.55 4.28
CA ARG A 170 -22.84 -15.80 3.54
C ARG A 170 -22.24 -16.96 4.32
N ALA A 171 -21.02 -16.83 4.83
CA ALA A 171 -20.37 -17.87 5.64
C ALA A 171 -21.24 -18.27 6.85
N GLU A 172 -21.76 -17.30 7.61
CA GLU A 172 -22.66 -17.57 8.75
C GLU A 172 -23.94 -18.30 8.35
N THR A 173 -24.54 -17.92 7.21
CA THR A 173 -25.82 -18.48 6.75
C THR A 173 -25.67 -19.84 6.08
N GLU A 174 -24.70 -19.98 5.18
CA GLU A 174 -24.47 -21.17 4.35
C GLU A 174 -23.86 -22.33 5.16
N HIS A 175 -23.27 -22.02 6.33
CA HIS A 175 -22.69 -23.01 7.21
C HIS A 175 -23.37 -23.15 8.59
N ASP A 176 -24.48 -22.46 8.86
CA ASP A 176 -25.13 -22.43 10.20
C ASP A 176 -24.11 -22.21 11.33
N ALA A 177 -23.42 -21.07 11.29
CA ALA A 177 -22.42 -20.71 12.30
C ALA A 177 -22.46 -19.21 12.60
N THR A 178 -21.85 -18.83 13.72
CA THR A 178 -21.70 -17.43 14.11
C THR A 178 -20.24 -17.06 14.24
N ILE A 179 -19.84 -15.97 13.59
CA ILE A 179 -18.48 -15.43 13.70
C ILE A 179 -18.34 -14.70 15.03
N LYS A 180 -17.31 -15.06 15.79
CA LYS A 180 -16.95 -14.43 17.06
C LYS A 180 -15.51 -13.98 17.04
N TRP A 181 -15.22 -12.93 17.78
CA TRP A 181 -13.88 -12.35 17.87
C TRP A 181 -13.32 -12.53 19.27
N TYR A 182 -12.04 -12.89 19.32
CA TYR A 182 -11.20 -12.94 20.50
C TYR A 182 -10.07 -11.93 20.35
N THR A 183 -9.85 -11.12 21.38
CA THR A 183 -8.75 -10.14 21.39
C THR A 183 -7.67 -10.64 22.34
N TYR A 184 -6.44 -10.71 21.83
CA TYR A 184 -5.28 -11.08 22.63
C TYR A 184 -5.09 -10.11 23.80
N ALA A 185 -4.65 -10.61 24.95
CA ALA A 185 -4.30 -9.76 26.08
C ALA A 185 -3.03 -8.95 25.80
N ASN A 186 -2.10 -9.51 25.04
CA ASN A 186 -0.89 -8.83 24.59
C ASN A 186 -0.61 -9.11 23.11
N ALA A 187 -0.85 -8.10 22.27
CA ALA A 187 -0.62 -8.19 20.82
C ALA A 187 0.83 -8.54 20.44
N LEU A 188 1.83 -8.14 21.25
CA LEU A 188 3.24 -8.41 20.96
C LEU A 188 3.71 -9.80 21.39
N ASN A 189 2.95 -10.47 22.28
CA ASN A 189 3.32 -11.76 22.88
C ASN A 189 2.20 -12.82 22.77
N HIS A 190 1.35 -12.70 21.76
CA HIS A 190 0.19 -13.57 21.58
C HIS A 190 0.55 -15.05 21.37
N TYR A 191 1.72 -15.36 20.80
CA TYR A 191 2.17 -16.75 20.63
C TYR A 191 2.28 -17.50 21.96
N ASN A 192 2.80 -16.86 23.01
CA ASN A 192 2.86 -17.45 24.35
C ASN A 192 1.47 -17.70 24.92
N GLU A 193 0.53 -16.78 24.67
CA GLU A 193 -0.87 -16.93 25.07
C GLU A 193 -1.51 -18.16 24.42
N ILE A 194 -1.28 -18.37 23.11
CA ILE A 194 -1.76 -19.53 22.36
C ILE A 194 -1.17 -20.83 22.93
N ILE A 195 0.15 -20.86 23.21
CA ILE A 195 0.80 -22.04 23.82
C ILE A 195 0.21 -22.35 25.20
N GLN A 196 -0.05 -21.33 26.04
CA GLN A 196 -0.68 -21.57 27.34
C GLN A 196 -2.09 -22.14 27.20
N GLN A 197 -2.89 -21.63 26.26
CA GLN A 197 -4.23 -22.15 25.99
C GLN A 197 -4.20 -23.62 25.54
N TYR A 198 -3.21 -24.01 24.74
CA TYR A 198 -2.98 -25.40 24.35
C TYR A 198 -2.65 -26.28 25.58
N LEU A 199 -1.68 -25.86 26.40
CA LEU A 199 -1.26 -26.62 27.59
C LEU A 199 -2.38 -26.84 28.60
N THR A 200 -3.34 -25.91 28.69
CA THR A 200 -4.50 -26.01 29.59
C THR A 200 -5.74 -26.61 28.93
N GLY A 201 -5.71 -26.90 27.63
CA GLY A 201 -6.87 -27.38 26.87
C GLY A 201 -8.04 -26.39 26.88
N SER A 202 -7.75 -25.09 26.83
CA SER A 202 -8.74 -24.02 27.00
C SER A 202 -8.63 -22.92 25.94
N PHE A 203 -8.52 -23.33 24.67
CA PHE A 203 -8.52 -22.40 23.54
C PHE A 203 -9.71 -21.44 23.59
N GLN A 204 -9.41 -20.16 23.39
CA GLN A 204 -10.38 -19.06 23.35
C GLN A 204 -10.77 -18.71 21.91
N ALA A 205 -10.01 -19.19 20.93
CA ALA A 205 -10.31 -19.08 19.51
C ALA A 205 -10.05 -20.41 18.79
N ASP A 206 -10.69 -20.58 17.63
CA ASP A 206 -10.48 -21.70 16.73
C ASP A 206 -9.38 -21.34 15.72
N TRP A 207 -9.46 -20.11 15.19
CA TRP A 207 -8.45 -19.49 14.33
C TRP A 207 -7.69 -18.40 15.08
N PHE A 208 -6.38 -18.39 14.94
CA PHE A 208 -5.50 -17.37 15.51
C PHE A 208 -4.78 -16.62 14.41
N ASN A 209 -4.87 -15.30 14.41
CA ASN A 209 -4.03 -14.45 13.58
C ASN A 209 -2.69 -14.26 14.28
N ILE A 210 -1.58 -14.55 13.60
CA ILE A 210 -0.21 -14.50 14.13
C ILE A 210 0.73 -13.82 13.13
N ASN A 211 1.88 -13.34 13.61
CA ASN A 211 3.01 -13.03 12.73
C ASN A 211 3.73 -14.34 12.36
N SER A 212 4.15 -14.48 11.10
CA SER A 212 4.89 -15.65 10.60
C SER A 212 6.17 -15.94 11.38
N HIS A 213 6.74 -14.95 12.07
CA HIS A 213 7.87 -15.09 13.00
C HIS A 213 7.65 -16.17 14.05
N TYR A 214 6.39 -16.40 14.46
CA TYR A 214 6.04 -17.33 15.51
C TYR A 214 5.53 -18.68 14.99
N LEU A 215 5.45 -18.86 13.67
CA LEU A 215 4.89 -20.06 13.05
C LEU A 215 5.59 -21.33 13.53
N GLY A 216 6.92 -21.36 13.42
CA GLY A 216 7.71 -22.52 13.85
C GLY A 216 7.60 -22.80 15.35
N ILE A 217 7.63 -21.75 16.19
CA ILE A 217 7.49 -21.91 17.65
C ILE A 217 6.16 -22.58 18.01
N LEU A 218 5.07 -22.13 17.38
CA LEU A 218 3.73 -22.64 17.64
C LEU A 218 3.55 -24.06 17.10
N ALA A 219 4.08 -24.35 15.91
CA ALA A 219 4.06 -25.68 15.30
C ALA A 219 4.82 -26.70 16.15
N GLU A 220 6.04 -26.38 16.58
CA GLU A 220 6.86 -27.26 17.43
C GLU A 220 6.24 -27.47 18.82
N ALA A 221 5.53 -26.47 19.35
CA ALA A 221 4.79 -26.60 20.60
C ALA A 221 3.53 -27.48 20.49
N GLY A 222 3.07 -27.80 19.28
CA GLY A 222 1.78 -28.46 19.02
C GLY A 222 0.58 -27.56 19.28
N ALA A 223 0.78 -26.25 19.45
CA ALA A 223 -0.29 -25.31 19.76
C ALA A 223 -1.15 -24.97 18.54
N ILE A 224 -0.65 -25.27 17.34
CA ILE A 224 -1.34 -25.15 16.05
C ILE A 224 -1.19 -26.45 15.27
N ARG A 225 -2.17 -26.77 14.42
CA ARG A 225 -2.14 -27.98 13.59
C ARG A 225 -1.84 -27.67 12.12
N PRO A 226 -1.22 -28.61 11.39
CA PRO A 226 -1.12 -28.48 9.95
C PRO A 226 -2.50 -28.54 9.30
N ILE A 227 -2.62 -27.85 8.18
CA ILE A 227 -3.81 -27.72 7.34
C ILE A 227 -3.53 -28.09 5.87
N THR A 228 -2.36 -28.68 5.57
CA THR A 228 -1.91 -29.06 4.23
C THR A 228 -2.98 -29.83 3.45
N GLU A 229 -3.61 -30.81 4.10
CA GLU A 229 -4.64 -31.66 3.48
C GLU A 229 -5.95 -30.91 3.14
N TYR A 230 -6.16 -29.72 3.70
CA TYR A 230 -7.36 -28.89 3.50
C TYR A 230 -7.12 -27.74 2.52
N MET A 231 -5.91 -27.58 1.99
CA MET A 231 -5.56 -26.47 1.10
C MET A 231 -6.35 -26.48 -0.21
N ASP A 232 -6.87 -27.63 -0.63
CA ASP A 232 -7.74 -27.78 -1.80
C ASP A 232 -9.11 -27.10 -1.63
N HIS A 233 -9.47 -26.65 -0.42
CA HIS A 233 -10.66 -25.83 -0.18
C HIS A 233 -10.44 -24.33 -0.41
N LEU A 234 -9.19 -23.90 -0.60
CA LEU A 234 -8.87 -22.54 -1.03
C LEU A 234 -9.03 -22.42 -2.56
N PRO A 235 -9.22 -21.21 -3.11
CA PRO A 235 -9.32 -21.02 -4.55
C PRO A 235 -8.06 -21.47 -5.30
N ASP A 236 -8.22 -21.93 -6.55
CA ASP A 236 -7.12 -22.38 -7.41
C ASP A 236 -6.03 -21.31 -7.63
N PHE A 237 -6.41 -20.04 -7.58
CA PHE A 237 -5.51 -18.89 -7.69
C PHE A 237 -4.91 -18.46 -6.34
N TYR A 238 -4.98 -19.31 -5.30
CA TYR A 238 -4.31 -19.04 -4.04
C TYR A 238 -2.80 -18.95 -4.23
N PHE A 239 -2.22 -17.84 -3.79
CA PHE A 239 -0.83 -17.47 -4.10
C PHE A 239 0.19 -18.43 -3.50
N ASP A 240 1.13 -18.89 -4.31
CA ASP A 240 2.20 -19.78 -3.85
C ASP A 240 3.11 -19.11 -2.81
N ILE A 241 3.34 -17.80 -2.93
CA ILE A 241 4.08 -17.05 -1.90
C ILE A 241 3.37 -17.13 -0.55
N ASN A 242 2.04 -17.05 -0.50
CA ASN A 242 1.30 -17.19 0.76
C ASN A 242 1.47 -18.58 1.36
N LYS A 243 1.45 -19.64 0.53
CA LYS A 243 1.74 -21.02 0.99
C LYS A 243 3.13 -21.10 1.61
N GLN A 244 4.14 -20.48 0.99
CA GLN A 244 5.51 -20.46 1.49
C GLN A 244 5.61 -19.82 2.88
N PHE A 245 4.90 -18.71 3.12
CA PHE A 245 4.83 -18.06 4.44
C PHE A 245 4.14 -18.94 5.49
N GLY A 246 3.10 -19.69 5.08
CA GLY A 246 2.37 -20.61 5.93
C GLY A 246 3.07 -21.95 6.19
N THR A 247 4.21 -22.21 5.56
CA THR A 247 4.87 -23.53 5.60
C THR A 247 5.94 -23.61 6.69
N TRP A 248 5.89 -24.68 7.49
CA TRP A 248 6.94 -25.06 8.42
C TRP A 248 7.26 -26.56 8.24
N LYS A 249 8.54 -26.89 8.00
CA LYS A 249 9.04 -28.26 7.80
C LYS A 249 8.23 -29.10 6.79
N GLY A 250 7.81 -28.47 5.69
CA GLY A 250 7.11 -29.11 4.58
C GLY A 250 5.59 -29.20 4.73
N GLU A 251 5.03 -28.78 5.88
CA GLU A 251 3.59 -28.75 6.11
C GLU A 251 3.09 -27.29 6.18
N VAL A 252 1.90 -27.04 5.64
CA VAL A 252 1.23 -25.75 5.73
C VAL A 252 0.47 -25.66 7.04
N TYR A 253 0.72 -24.64 7.83
CA TYR A 253 0.09 -24.36 9.13
C TYR A 253 -0.78 -23.12 9.12
N GLY A 254 -0.56 -22.21 8.16
CA GLY A 254 -1.23 -20.92 8.13
C GLY A 254 -1.62 -20.46 6.74
N VAL A 255 -2.66 -19.64 6.69
CA VAL A 255 -3.15 -19.00 5.47
C VAL A 255 -3.20 -17.49 5.63
N TRP A 256 -2.83 -16.78 4.57
CA TRP A 256 -3.12 -15.35 4.43
C TRP A 256 -4.20 -15.14 3.37
N ASN A 257 -5.18 -14.29 3.69
CA ASN A 257 -6.42 -14.12 2.91
C ASN A 257 -6.36 -12.97 1.86
N GLU A 258 -5.20 -12.34 1.71
CA GLU A 258 -4.88 -11.33 0.69
C GLU A 258 -3.55 -11.74 0.05
N ARG A 259 -3.12 -11.16 -1.08
CA ARG A 259 -1.76 -11.44 -1.57
C ARG A 259 -0.75 -10.84 -0.59
N ILE A 260 0.28 -11.60 -0.21
CA ILE A 260 1.40 -11.02 0.54
C ILE A 260 2.19 -10.10 -0.40
N ASN A 261 2.29 -8.83 -0.04
CA ASN A 261 3.03 -7.80 -0.78
C ASN A 261 4.26 -7.35 0.02
N VAL A 262 5.23 -6.75 -0.66
CA VAL A 262 6.30 -5.97 -0.02
C VAL A 262 5.67 -4.76 0.65
N ASN A 263 5.54 -4.82 1.97
CA ASN A 263 4.87 -3.82 2.80
C ASN A 263 5.84 -2.81 3.43
N MET A 264 7.10 -2.77 2.96
CA MET A 264 8.12 -1.83 3.42
C MET A 264 8.69 -1.07 2.23
N GLY A 265 9.05 0.19 2.42
CA GLY A 265 9.68 1.00 1.36
C GLY A 265 10.38 2.23 1.91
N ILE A 266 10.74 3.13 0.98
CA ILE A 266 11.40 4.39 1.29
C ILE A 266 10.38 5.51 1.20
N TYR A 267 9.99 6.07 2.34
CA TYR A 267 9.25 7.33 2.38
C TYR A 267 10.17 8.49 2.02
N VAL A 268 9.64 9.44 1.26
CA VAL A 268 10.38 10.58 0.71
C VAL A 268 9.74 11.88 1.15
N ASN A 269 10.53 12.81 1.68
CA ASN A 269 10.11 14.18 1.87
C ASN A 269 10.27 14.96 0.55
N LEU A 270 9.17 15.16 -0.17
CA LEU A 270 9.21 15.76 -1.51
C LEU A 270 9.54 17.27 -1.48
N ASP A 271 9.28 17.98 -0.37
CA ASP A 271 9.71 19.38 -0.23
C ASP A 271 11.24 19.47 -0.27
N LEU A 272 11.97 18.55 0.38
CA LEU A 272 13.43 18.50 0.31
C LEU A 272 13.94 18.10 -1.08
N ILE A 273 13.24 17.21 -1.78
CA ILE A 273 13.59 16.87 -3.16
C ILE A 273 13.50 18.11 -4.06
N GLU A 274 12.39 18.86 -3.97
CA GLU A 274 12.16 20.08 -4.74
C GLU A 274 13.14 21.21 -4.34
N GLU A 275 13.33 21.45 -3.04
CA GLU A 275 14.21 22.50 -2.51
C GLU A 275 15.64 22.39 -3.05
N TYR A 276 16.15 21.17 -3.17
CA TYR A 276 17.50 20.90 -3.67
C TYR A 276 17.52 20.54 -5.16
N SER A 277 16.44 20.82 -5.89
CA SER A 277 16.33 20.63 -7.35
C SER A 277 16.69 19.21 -7.80
N GLN A 278 16.25 18.22 -7.03
CA GLN A 278 16.41 16.80 -7.35
C GLN A 278 15.14 16.28 -8.03
N THR A 279 15.28 15.21 -8.82
CA THR A 279 14.13 14.51 -9.40
C THR A 279 13.46 13.64 -8.35
N ASN A 280 12.13 13.57 -8.37
CA ASN A 280 11.38 12.67 -7.50
C ASN A 280 11.81 11.21 -7.76
N PRO A 281 12.27 10.45 -6.74
CA PRO A 281 12.63 9.05 -6.90
C PRO A 281 11.53 8.17 -7.51
N ALA A 282 10.26 8.50 -7.28
CA ALA A 282 9.15 7.78 -7.91
C ALA A 282 9.07 8.02 -9.42
N GLU A 283 9.42 9.21 -9.92
CA GLU A 283 9.54 9.48 -11.36
C GLU A 283 10.72 8.70 -11.94
N LEU A 284 11.86 8.71 -11.26
CA LEU A 284 13.02 7.90 -11.65
C LEU A 284 12.68 6.40 -11.69
N TRP A 285 11.81 5.92 -10.80
CA TRP A 285 11.35 4.53 -10.82
C TRP A 285 10.48 4.23 -12.04
N GLU A 286 9.50 5.09 -12.34
CA GLU A 286 8.65 4.96 -13.54
C GLU A 286 9.50 4.99 -14.84
N ASP A 287 10.60 5.74 -14.83
CA ASP A 287 11.53 5.85 -15.97
C ASP A 287 12.60 4.73 -16.00
N GLY A 288 12.66 3.86 -14.99
CA GLY A 288 13.69 2.81 -14.87
C GLY A 288 15.09 3.32 -14.53
N GLU A 289 15.19 4.55 -14.03
CA GLU A 289 16.43 5.25 -13.67
C GLU A 289 16.69 5.27 -12.14
N TRP A 290 15.77 4.78 -11.31
CA TRP A 290 15.95 4.69 -9.86
C TRP A 290 16.90 3.55 -9.47
N ASN A 291 18.19 3.86 -9.43
CA ASN A 291 19.28 2.94 -9.11
C ASN A 291 20.25 3.52 -8.06
N TRP A 292 21.26 2.73 -7.67
CA TRP A 292 22.24 3.13 -6.64
C TRP A 292 22.97 4.44 -6.98
N SER A 293 23.25 4.69 -8.26
CA SER A 293 23.89 5.94 -8.69
C SER A 293 22.94 7.13 -8.51
N ALA A 294 21.65 6.97 -8.82
CA ALA A 294 20.63 8.00 -8.58
C ALA A 294 20.51 8.32 -7.07
N LEU A 295 20.43 7.30 -6.21
CA LEU A 295 20.42 7.50 -4.76
C LEU A 295 21.68 8.27 -4.29
N MET A 296 22.87 7.86 -4.75
CA MET A 296 24.14 8.49 -4.40
C MET A 296 24.19 9.96 -4.85
N ASN A 297 23.70 10.27 -6.05
CA ASN A 297 23.66 11.63 -6.58
C ASN A 297 22.74 12.53 -5.77
N ILE A 298 21.52 12.07 -5.47
CA ILE A 298 20.56 12.81 -4.63
C ILE A 298 21.14 13.03 -3.23
N ALA A 299 21.68 11.98 -2.62
CA ALA A 299 22.29 12.03 -1.29
C ALA A 299 23.46 13.03 -1.23
N SER A 300 24.38 12.99 -2.20
CA SER A 300 25.52 13.91 -2.25
C SER A 300 25.07 15.35 -2.46
N SER A 301 24.17 15.57 -3.42
CA SER A 301 23.65 16.91 -3.73
C SER A 301 23.00 17.57 -2.51
N ILE A 302 22.15 16.83 -1.80
CA ILE A 302 21.48 17.36 -0.60
C ILE A 302 22.50 17.52 0.54
N LYS A 303 23.35 16.53 0.82
CA LYS A 303 24.29 16.60 1.96
C LYS A 303 25.30 17.74 1.83
N GLU A 304 25.71 18.09 0.60
CA GLU A 304 26.66 19.17 0.35
C GLU A 304 26.05 20.58 0.47
N ASN A 305 24.74 20.71 0.23
CA ASN A 305 24.07 22.01 0.12
C ASN A 305 23.09 22.30 1.28
N ALA A 306 22.61 21.26 1.97
CA ALA A 306 21.65 21.40 3.05
C ALA A 306 22.30 21.79 4.38
N PRO A 307 21.55 22.43 5.29
CA PRO A 307 21.95 22.60 6.69
C PRO A 307 22.32 21.26 7.35
N SER A 308 23.26 21.29 8.30
CA SER A 308 23.81 20.07 8.91
C SER A 308 22.81 19.24 9.74
N ASN A 309 21.64 19.78 10.07
CA ASN A 309 20.57 19.04 10.76
C ASN A 309 19.71 18.19 9.81
N ILE A 310 19.83 18.39 8.49
CA ILE A 310 19.14 17.55 7.50
C ILE A 310 19.93 16.24 7.35
N GLU A 311 19.24 15.15 7.68
CA GLU A 311 19.76 13.79 7.47
C GLU A 311 19.27 13.21 6.15
N ILE A 312 20.04 12.30 5.56
CA ILE A 312 19.70 11.73 4.27
C ILE A 312 18.75 10.55 4.43
N PHE A 313 19.19 9.44 5.03
CA PHE A 313 18.40 8.22 5.08
C PHE A 313 18.35 7.60 6.48
N GLY A 314 17.19 7.64 7.13
CA GLY A 314 16.93 6.97 8.39
C GLY A 314 16.56 5.49 8.19
N ILE A 315 17.49 4.59 8.52
CA ILE A 315 17.34 3.14 8.38
C ILE A 315 18.35 2.40 9.25
N ASN A 316 17.98 1.26 9.86
CA ASN A 316 18.91 0.43 10.62
C ASN A 316 19.76 -0.49 9.71
N SER A 317 20.91 -0.96 10.21
CA SER A 317 21.87 -1.73 9.40
C SER A 317 21.30 -3.06 8.88
N TYR A 318 20.40 -3.72 9.64
CA TYR A 318 19.75 -4.95 9.17
C TYR A 318 18.87 -4.70 7.95
N ASN A 319 17.99 -3.68 8.04
CA ASN A 319 17.09 -3.33 6.95
C ASN A 319 17.86 -2.79 5.75
N LEU A 320 18.88 -1.94 5.96
CA LEU A 320 19.71 -1.43 4.88
C LEU A 320 20.40 -2.57 4.11
N GLY A 321 21.06 -3.49 4.83
CA GLY A 321 21.70 -4.64 4.22
C GLY A 321 20.71 -5.55 3.49
N SER A 322 19.63 -5.95 4.16
CA SER A 322 18.67 -6.92 3.61
C SER A 322 17.95 -6.40 2.35
N TYR A 323 17.55 -5.12 2.35
CA TYR A 323 16.84 -4.53 1.21
C TYR A 323 17.77 -4.21 0.05
N LEU A 324 19.02 -3.78 0.29
CA LEU A 324 20.00 -3.62 -0.78
C LEU A 324 20.40 -4.96 -1.40
N ILE A 325 20.54 -6.02 -0.59
CA ILE A 325 20.78 -7.38 -1.08
C ILE A 325 19.66 -7.81 -2.05
N GLY A 326 18.41 -7.67 -1.63
CA GLY A 326 17.25 -8.04 -2.46
C GLY A 326 17.12 -7.19 -3.73
N ALA A 327 17.32 -5.88 -3.61
CA ALA A 327 17.31 -4.96 -4.74
C ALA A 327 18.46 -5.18 -5.74
N ASN A 328 19.49 -5.95 -5.35
CA ASN A 328 20.62 -6.36 -6.20
C ASN A 328 20.55 -7.84 -6.63
N GLY A 329 19.42 -8.51 -6.41
CA GLY A 329 19.17 -9.89 -6.85
C GLY A 329 19.75 -10.98 -5.94
N GLY A 330 20.32 -10.61 -4.80
CA GLY A 330 20.76 -11.55 -3.78
C GLY A 330 19.63 -11.90 -2.79
N LYS A 331 19.91 -12.86 -1.91
CA LYS A 331 19.02 -13.25 -0.79
C LYS A 331 19.84 -13.42 0.48
N VAL A 332 19.23 -13.17 1.64
CA VAL A 332 19.87 -13.51 2.93
C VAL A 332 19.79 -15.03 3.15
N ILE A 333 18.57 -15.56 3.13
CA ILE A 333 18.26 -16.98 3.12
C ILE A 333 17.50 -17.27 1.82
N ASP A 334 17.92 -18.32 1.11
CA ASP A 334 17.16 -18.79 -0.03
C ASP A 334 15.90 -19.55 0.48
N PRO A 335 14.69 -19.09 0.13
CA PRO A 335 13.47 -19.61 0.73
C PRO A 335 13.04 -20.97 0.18
N ASP A 336 13.67 -21.46 -0.89
CA ASP A 336 13.39 -22.79 -1.46
C ASP A 336 14.31 -23.86 -0.86
N THR A 337 15.52 -23.46 -0.47
CA THR A 337 16.51 -24.37 0.13
C THR A 337 16.62 -24.22 1.65
N ASP A 338 16.10 -23.16 2.26
CA ASP A 338 16.31 -22.76 3.66
C ASP A 338 17.79 -22.67 4.06
N MET A 339 18.67 -22.32 3.13
CA MET A 339 20.10 -22.10 3.39
C MET A 339 20.45 -20.63 3.25
N PHE A 340 21.43 -20.16 4.01
CA PHE A 340 21.99 -18.83 3.79
C PHE A 340 22.59 -18.72 2.38
N ALA A 341 22.30 -17.61 1.70
CA ALA A 341 22.85 -17.27 0.38
C ALA A 341 23.87 -16.13 0.47
N LEU A 342 24.48 -15.93 1.64
CA LEU A 342 25.38 -14.80 1.92
C LEU A 342 26.72 -14.87 1.16
N GLU A 343 27.08 -16.01 0.57
CA GLU A 343 28.29 -16.15 -0.25
C GLU A 343 28.12 -15.76 -1.72
N ASP A 344 26.92 -15.30 -2.10
CA ASP A 344 26.66 -14.77 -3.43
C ASP A 344 27.42 -13.42 -3.63
N PRO A 345 28.18 -13.24 -4.73
CA PRO A 345 28.84 -11.97 -5.03
C PRO A 345 27.91 -10.74 -5.01
N ARG A 346 26.63 -10.92 -5.36
CA ARG A 346 25.61 -9.85 -5.32
C ARG A 346 25.33 -9.36 -3.90
N VAL A 347 25.46 -10.25 -2.92
CA VAL A 347 25.35 -9.92 -1.49
C VAL A 347 26.55 -9.07 -1.07
N TYR A 348 27.75 -9.44 -1.50
CA TYR A 348 28.96 -8.69 -1.18
C TYR A 348 28.88 -7.25 -1.70
N ASN A 349 28.54 -7.09 -2.98
CA ASN A 349 28.41 -5.78 -3.61
C ASN A 349 27.35 -4.90 -2.93
N ALA A 350 26.23 -5.49 -2.51
CA ALA A 350 25.18 -4.77 -1.79
C ALA A 350 25.63 -4.29 -0.40
N LEU A 351 26.37 -5.11 0.34
CA LEU A 351 26.88 -4.74 1.66
C LEU A 351 28.04 -3.75 1.58
N GLU A 352 28.88 -3.83 0.54
CA GLU A 352 29.90 -2.81 0.24
C GLU A 352 29.26 -1.47 -0.09
N PHE A 353 28.19 -1.45 -0.89
CA PHE A 353 27.43 -0.22 -1.14
C PHE A 353 26.77 0.35 0.12
N ALA A 354 26.22 -0.52 0.98
CA ALA A 354 25.69 -0.11 2.27
C ALA A 354 26.76 0.51 3.18
N GLN A 355 27.97 -0.07 3.21
CA GLN A 355 29.13 0.46 3.91
C GLN A 355 29.52 1.83 3.34
N GLU A 356 29.55 2.00 2.03
CA GLU A 356 29.84 3.28 1.37
C GLU A 356 28.84 4.38 1.74
N LEU A 357 27.54 4.08 1.74
CA LEU A 357 26.50 5.04 2.17
C LEU A 357 26.74 5.52 3.60
N ASN A 358 27.12 4.60 4.49
CA ASN A 358 27.40 4.94 5.89
C ASN A 358 28.71 5.73 6.04
N GLU A 359 29.78 5.34 5.34
CA GLU A 359 31.06 6.06 5.32
C GLU A 359 30.92 7.52 4.84
N ARG A 360 30.02 7.77 3.88
CA ARG A 360 29.70 9.11 3.38
C ARG A 360 28.77 9.91 4.30
N GLY A 361 28.29 9.32 5.39
CA GLY A 361 27.37 9.95 6.33
C GLY A 361 25.97 10.17 5.76
N TYR A 362 25.52 9.29 4.87
CA TYR A 362 24.18 9.31 4.29
C TYR A 362 23.19 8.43 5.06
N VAL A 363 23.66 7.60 5.98
CA VAL A 363 22.81 6.78 6.85
C VAL A 363 22.73 7.43 8.23
N PHE A 364 21.50 7.57 8.73
CA PHE A 364 21.22 8.05 10.08
C PHE A 364 20.63 6.92 10.93
N TYR A 365 21.24 6.70 12.10
CA TYR A 365 20.75 5.78 13.11
C TYR A 365 20.16 6.56 14.29
N GLY A 366 18.84 6.54 14.42
CA GLY A 366 18.20 6.97 15.66
C GLY A 366 18.40 5.94 16.78
N ASP A 367 18.12 6.34 18.02
CA ASP A 367 18.12 5.42 19.18
C ASP A 367 17.16 4.24 18.97
N ASP A 368 16.06 4.50 18.29
CA ASP A 368 15.09 3.53 17.81
C ASP A 368 14.35 4.05 16.55
N ASP A 369 13.42 3.24 16.05
CA ASP A 369 12.57 3.62 14.92
C ASP A 369 11.69 4.84 15.23
N THR A 370 11.25 5.03 16.48
CA THR A 370 10.43 6.18 16.87
C THR A 370 11.25 7.47 16.79
N ALA A 371 12.48 7.48 17.28
CA ALA A 371 13.39 8.62 17.16
C ALA A 371 13.69 8.96 15.70
N THR A 372 13.90 7.94 14.87
CA THR A 372 14.12 8.08 13.42
C THR A 372 12.89 8.69 12.74
N ARG A 373 11.70 8.17 13.02
CA ARG A 373 10.42 8.68 12.49
C ARG A 373 10.16 10.12 12.93
N VAL A 374 10.42 10.47 14.19
CA VAL A 374 10.24 11.84 14.69
C VAL A 374 11.05 12.84 13.85
N ARG A 375 12.32 12.52 13.56
CA ARG A 375 13.18 13.35 12.71
C ARG A 375 12.64 13.50 11.28
N PHE A 376 12.10 12.42 10.71
CA PHE A 376 11.46 12.48 9.40
C PHE A 376 10.19 13.34 9.41
N THR A 377 9.28 13.10 10.35
CA THR A 377 8.04 13.88 10.49
C THR A 377 8.27 15.37 10.78
N SER A 378 9.40 15.74 11.38
CA SER A 378 9.78 17.14 11.60
C SER A 378 10.36 17.83 10.35
N GLY A 379 10.51 17.12 9.24
CA GLY A 379 11.10 17.65 8.00
C GLY A 379 12.62 17.69 8.00
N GLU A 380 13.29 17.01 8.95
CA GLU A 380 14.76 17.01 9.07
C GLU A 380 15.41 15.75 8.47
N MET A 381 14.72 15.05 7.58
CA MET A 381 15.23 13.85 6.91
C MET A 381 14.62 13.71 5.51
N VAL A 382 15.45 13.33 4.54
CA VAL A 382 15.01 13.15 3.14
C VAL A 382 14.27 11.83 2.96
N PHE A 383 14.87 10.73 3.42
CA PHE A 383 14.40 9.37 3.25
C PHE A 383 14.19 8.68 4.60
N TYR A 384 13.05 7.99 4.76
CA TYR A 384 12.76 7.19 5.93
C TYR A 384 12.29 5.79 5.52
N PHE A 385 12.91 4.77 6.08
CA PHE A 385 12.49 3.38 5.85
C PHE A 385 11.35 3.02 6.79
N GLY A 386 10.21 2.57 6.25
CA GLY A 386 9.05 2.24 7.07
C GLY A 386 8.05 1.32 6.39
N ALA A 387 7.11 0.82 7.20
CA ALA A 387 6.02 -0.04 6.76
C ALA A 387 4.87 0.79 6.18
N ASP A 388 4.26 0.33 5.10
CA ASP A 388 3.18 1.01 4.35
C ASP A 388 1.97 1.46 5.19
N TRP A 389 1.61 0.69 6.22
CA TRP A 389 0.45 0.95 7.05
C TRP A 389 0.60 2.21 7.91
N ILE A 390 1.84 2.64 8.22
CA ILE A 390 2.06 3.79 9.12
C ILE A 390 1.65 5.12 8.49
N SER A 391 1.66 5.22 7.16
CA SER A 391 1.12 6.40 6.45
C SER A 391 -0.41 6.43 6.40
N GLY A 392 -1.08 5.38 6.88
CA GLY A 392 -2.51 5.39 7.19
C GLY A 392 -2.84 5.98 8.56
N ASP A 393 -1.88 6.05 9.48
CA ASP A 393 -2.10 6.42 10.88
C ASP A 393 -1.81 7.92 11.14
N PRO A 394 -2.81 8.70 11.61
CA PRO A 394 -2.66 10.14 11.86
C PRO A 394 -1.64 10.51 12.95
N GLN A 395 -1.20 9.56 13.77
CA GLN A 395 -0.19 9.77 14.80
C GLN A 395 1.22 9.39 14.35
N LEU A 396 1.35 8.62 13.26
CA LEU A 396 2.64 8.07 12.82
C LEU A 396 3.17 8.79 11.58
N LEU A 397 2.45 8.72 10.45
CA LEU A 397 2.97 9.23 9.18
C LEU A 397 1.89 9.73 8.20
N LYS A 398 0.62 9.82 8.60
CA LYS A 398 -0.44 10.31 7.70
C LYS A 398 -0.14 11.72 7.18
N PRO A 399 -0.20 11.94 5.85
CA PRO A 399 -0.09 13.28 5.29
C PRO A 399 -1.23 14.20 5.74
N GLY A 400 -0.92 15.47 5.96
CA GLY A 400 -1.85 16.47 6.51
C GLY A 400 -2.13 16.31 8.01
N ALA A 401 -1.52 15.33 8.68
CA ALA A 401 -1.62 15.12 10.12
C ALA A 401 -0.23 14.99 10.78
N ALA A 402 0.36 13.79 10.82
CA ALA A 402 1.69 13.59 11.39
C ALA A 402 2.79 14.22 10.52
N VAL A 403 2.56 14.29 9.21
CA VAL A 403 3.48 14.88 8.23
C VAL A 403 2.84 16.14 7.65
N GLN A 404 3.64 17.20 7.52
CA GLN A 404 3.22 18.54 7.06
C GLN A 404 3.82 18.95 5.71
N PHE A 405 4.49 18.02 5.03
CA PHE A 405 5.04 18.16 3.68
C PHE A 405 4.39 17.11 2.75
N PRO A 406 4.43 17.28 1.42
CA PRO A 406 3.96 16.26 0.49
C PRO A 406 4.77 14.97 0.66
N LEU A 407 4.10 13.90 1.09
CA LEU A 407 4.74 12.61 1.37
C LEU A 407 4.83 11.77 0.09
N GLY A 408 6.05 11.47 -0.33
CA GLY A 408 6.35 10.50 -1.37
C GLY A 408 6.69 9.11 -0.81
N MET A 409 6.72 8.11 -1.68
CA MET A 409 7.18 6.76 -1.36
C MET A 409 7.71 6.06 -2.63
N VAL A 410 8.81 5.34 -2.49
CA VAL A 410 9.44 4.59 -3.59
C VAL A 410 9.98 3.25 -3.10
N PRO A 411 10.04 2.20 -3.94
CA PRO A 411 10.82 0.99 -3.66
C PRO A 411 12.32 1.29 -3.47
N PHE A 412 13.10 0.28 -3.05
CA PHE A 412 14.56 0.43 -3.00
C PHE A 412 15.15 0.64 -4.40
N PRO A 413 16.25 1.40 -4.52
CA PRO A 413 16.90 1.60 -5.81
C PRO A 413 17.48 0.29 -6.35
N VAL A 414 17.31 0.06 -7.64
CA VAL A 414 17.80 -1.12 -8.35
C VAL A 414 19.33 -1.20 -8.29
N GLY A 415 19.85 -2.36 -7.92
CA GLY A 415 21.28 -2.62 -7.86
C GLY A 415 21.89 -2.93 -9.24
N PRO A 416 23.21 -2.68 -9.41
CA PRO A 416 23.89 -2.83 -10.69
C PRO A 416 24.05 -4.29 -11.15
N ASP A 417 23.87 -5.27 -10.27
CA ASP A 417 23.98 -6.70 -10.63
C ASP A 417 22.68 -7.29 -11.17
N ILE A 418 21.59 -6.50 -11.20
CA ILE A 418 20.34 -6.90 -11.86
C ILE A 418 20.53 -6.84 -13.37
N VAL A 419 20.41 -8.01 -14.03
CA VAL A 419 20.44 -8.14 -15.49
C VAL A 419 19.05 -8.38 -16.08
N ASP A 420 18.16 -8.99 -15.30
CA ASP A 420 16.75 -9.19 -15.64
C ASP A 420 15.88 -8.70 -14.47
N PHE A 421 15.32 -7.50 -14.62
CA PHE A 421 14.56 -6.84 -13.56
C PHE A 421 13.36 -7.66 -13.09
N GLU A 422 12.57 -8.22 -14.01
CA GLU A 422 11.37 -8.98 -13.68
C GLU A 422 11.70 -10.30 -12.96
N ALA A 423 12.85 -10.91 -13.25
CA ALA A 423 13.26 -12.16 -12.62
C ALA A 423 14.04 -11.95 -11.31
N GLU A 424 14.86 -10.91 -11.21
CA GLU A 424 15.90 -10.82 -10.19
C GLU A 424 15.64 -9.76 -9.13
N TYR A 425 14.94 -8.65 -9.45
CA TYR A 425 14.68 -7.62 -8.44
C TYR A 425 13.61 -8.14 -7.47
N ARG A 426 14.00 -8.43 -6.23
CA ARG A 426 13.10 -8.97 -5.20
C ARG A 426 13.43 -8.38 -3.83
N LEU A 427 12.48 -7.70 -3.22
CA LEU A 427 12.64 -7.15 -1.87
C LEU A 427 12.22 -8.17 -0.81
N PRO A 428 12.92 -8.20 0.35
CA PRO A 428 12.57 -9.12 1.42
C PRO A 428 11.21 -8.74 2.01
N ILE A 429 10.35 -9.74 2.16
CA ILE A 429 9.16 -9.66 3.01
C ILE A 429 9.49 -10.44 4.28
N THR A 430 9.62 -9.72 5.40
CA THR A 430 10.10 -10.28 6.66
C THR A 430 8.98 -10.77 7.57
N VAL A 431 7.73 -10.39 7.30
CA VAL A 431 6.57 -10.78 8.10
C VAL A 431 5.36 -11.03 7.21
N GLY A 432 4.69 -12.14 7.44
CA GLY A 432 3.35 -12.40 6.95
C GLY A 432 2.42 -12.49 8.15
N ASN A 433 1.28 -11.82 8.09
CA ASN A 433 0.21 -12.11 9.03
C ASN A 433 -0.44 -13.41 8.56
N LEU A 434 -0.66 -14.38 9.44
CA LEU A 434 -1.19 -15.69 9.09
C LEU A 434 -2.36 -16.03 9.99
N TRP A 435 -3.40 -16.65 9.44
CA TRP A 435 -4.40 -17.36 10.21
C TRP A 435 -3.96 -18.80 10.37
N VAL A 436 -3.83 -19.25 11.62
CA VAL A 436 -3.44 -20.62 11.99
C VAL A 436 -4.53 -21.26 12.83
N LEU A 437 -4.72 -22.57 12.67
CA LEU A 437 -5.77 -23.31 13.34
C LEU A 437 -5.27 -23.92 14.65
N ARG A 438 -6.10 -23.89 15.70
CA ARG A 438 -5.77 -24.47 17.02
C ARG A 438 -5.31 -25.94 16.91
N GLY A 439 -4.31 -26.31 17.71
CA GLY A 439 -3.63 -27.60 17.60
C GLY A 439 -4.45 -28.84 18.00
N ASP A 440 -5.50 -28.68 18.79
CA ASP A 440 -6.32 -29.79 19.30
C ASP A 440 -7.59 -30.08 18.48
N ALA A 441 -7.86 -29.30 17.43
CA ALA A 441 -8.99 -29.56 16.54
C ALA A 441 -8.84 -30.94 15.91
N THR A 442 -9.90 -31.74 15.93
CA THR A 442 -9.99 -33.01 15.20
C THR A 442 -9.98 -32.78 13.69
N ASP A 443 -9.67 -33.80 12.88
CA ASP A 443 -9.64 -33.66 11.41
C ASP A 443 -10.98 -33.19 10.85
N ALA A 444 -12.09 -33.70 11.42
CA ALA A 444 -13.42 -33.25 11.07
C ALA A 444 -13.65 -31.77 11.40
N GLU A 445 -13.22 -31.29 12.58
CA GLU A 445 -13.32 -29.88 12.94
C GLU A 445 -12.41 -29.01 12.05
N ALA A 446 -11.20 -29.49 11.72
CA ALA A 446 -10.26 -28.74 10.91
C ALA A 446 -10.75 -28.54 9.48
N GLU A 447 -11.23 -29.59 8.82
CA GLU A 447 -11.85 -29.50 7.50
C GLU A 447 -13.01 -28.51 7.49
N GLN A 448 -13.89 -28.61 8.49
CA GLN A 448 -15.02 -27.72 8.71
C GLN A 448 -14.61 -26.25 8.87
N TYR A 449 -13.62 -25.99 9.73
CA TYR A 449 -13.13 -24.65 9.99
C TYR A 449 -12.42 -24.04 8.79
N VAL A 450 -11.73 -24.83 7.97
CA VAL A 450 -11.07 -24.35 6.74
C VAL A 450 -12.11 -24.01 5.66
N GLN A 451 -13.12 -24.86 5.44
CA GLN A 451 -14.21 -24.55 4.49
C GLN A 451 -15.02 -23.33 4.92
N PHE A 452 -15.26 -23.17 6.23
CA PHE A 452 -15.89 -21.97 6.75
C PHE A 452 -15.02 -20.73 6.52
N PHE A 453 -13.72 -20.84 6.82
CA PHE A 453 -12.74 -19.77 6.62
C PHE A 453 -12.68 -19.32 5.15
N SER A 454 -12.60 -20.25 4.20
CA SER A 454 -12.51 -19.91 2.78
C SER A 454 -13.73 -19.13 2.29
N ASN A 455 -14.94 -19.45 2.78
CA ASN A 455 -16.16 -18.74 2.40
C ASN A 455 -16.30 -17.33 3.05
N MET A 456 -15.48 -17.00 4.06
CA MET A 456 -15.53 -15.69 4.71
C MET A 456 -14.89 -14.56 3.91
N PHE A 457 -13.99 -14.89 2.97
CA PHE A 457 -13.18 -13.88 2.30
C PHE A 457 -13.59 -13.70 0.84
N PRO A 458 -13.60 -12.46 0.35
CA PRO A 458 -13.65 -12.22 -1.06
C PRO A 458 -12.28 -12.52 -1.65
N TRP A 459 -12.10 -13.66 -2.29
CA TRP A 459 -10.83 -13.97 -2.95
C TRP A 459 -10.69 -13.18 -4.25
N GLY A 460 -9.47 -13.08 -4.77
CA GLY A 460 -9.18 -12.44 -6.04
C GLY A 460 -7.81 -12.85 -6.54
N ASP A 461 -7.67 -12.90 -7.87
CA ASP A 461 -6.40 -13.08 -8.56
C ASP A 461 -5.49 -11.83 -8.41
N ASP A 462 -4.36 -11.82 -9.12
CA ASP A 462 -3.40 -10.72 -9.04
C ASP A 462 -3.98 -9.36 -9.42
N GLU A 463 -4.87 -9.28 -10.42
CA GLU A 463 -5.48 -8.02 -10.84
C GLU A 463 -6.40 -7.47 -9.73
N VAL A 464 -7.25 -8.34 -9.18
CA VAL A 464 -8.15 -7.96 -8.08
C VAL A 464 -7.37 -7.58 -6.81
N GLN A 465 -6.28 -8.28 -6.49
CA GLN A 465 -5.46 -7.96 -5.31
C GLN A 465 -4.70 -6.65 -5.49
N ASP A 466 -4.21 -6.35 -6.68
CA ASP A 466 -3.60 -5.06 -6.98
C ASP A 466 -4.55 -3.91 -6.78
N LEU A 467 -5.75 -4.00 -7.35
CA LEU A 467 -6.77 -2.98 -7.21
C LEU A 467 -7.09 -2.71 -5.73
N ARG A 468 -7.23 -3.79 -4.93
CA ARG A 468 -7.44 -3.68 -3.48
C ARG A 468 -6.29 -2.99 -2.76
N TYR A 469 -5.06 -3.34 -3.13
CA TYR A 469 -3.88 -2.79 -2.50
C TYR A 469 -3.69 -1.33 -2.88
N THR A 470 -3.87 -0.98 -4.16
CA THR A 470 -3.88 0.41 -4.64
C THR A 470 -4.94 1.24 -3.94
N ASP A 471 -6.18 0.75 -3.81
CA ASP A 471 -7.24 1.49 -3.13
C ASP A 471 -6.97 1.69 -1.63
N THR A 472 -6.38 0.68 -0.98
CA THR A 472 -5.93 0.78 0.42
C THR A 472 -4.88 1.87 0.56
N MET A 473 -3.88 1.86 -0.31
CA MET A 473 -2.77 2.82 -0.29
C MET A 473 -3.13 4.21 -0.84
N ARG A 474 -4.25 4.35 -1.55
CA ARG A 474 -4.71 5.61 -2.16
C ARG A 474 -4.85 6.74 -1.16
N ASP A 475 -5.30 6.41 0.06
CA ASP A 475 -5.47 7.38 1.14
C ASP A 475 -4.17 7.59 1.93
N HIS A 476 -3.15 6.75 1.74
CA HIS A 476 -1.90 6.79 2.50
C HIS A 476 -0.86 7.73 1.88
N MET A 477 -1.11 8.25 0.67
CA MET A 477 -0.14 9.02 -0.11
C MET A 477 -0.79 10.23 -0.77
N ASP A 478 -0.07 11.36 -0.78
CA ASP A 478 -0.48 12.57 -1.51
C ASP A 478 -0.10 12.49 -2.99
N ASP A 479 1.08 11.92 -3.28
CA ASP A 479 1.65 11.84 -4.63
C ASP A 479 1.20 10.57 -5.37
N ARG A 480 0.57 10.74 -6.53
CA ARG A 480 0.07 9.64 -7.35
C ARG A 480 1.18 8.89 -8.09
N THR A 481 2.29 9.56 -8.39
CA THR A 481 3.47 8.89 -8.96
C THR A 481 4.08 7.94 -7.95
N SER A 482 4.24 8.37 -6.70
CA SER A 482 4.66 7.52 -5.57
C SER A 482 3.74 6.32 -5.37
N LEU A 483 2.42 6.51 -5.44
CA LEU A 483 1.46 5.40 -5.33
C LEU A 483 1.69 4.34 -6.42
N ARG A 484 1.84 4.76 -7.68
CA ARG A 484 2.07 3.83 -8.80
C ARG A 484 3.43 3.14 -8.67
N ALA A 485 4.49 3.89 -8.37
CA ALA A 485 5.83 3.35 -8.16
C ALA A 485 5.83 2.30 -7.04
N TYR A 486 5.27 2.64 -5.88
CA TYR A 486 5.22 1.74 -4.74
C TYR A 486 4.40 0.47 -5.01
N VAL A 487 3.18 0.61 -5.55
CA VAL A 487 2.33 -0.54 -5.89
C VAL A 487 3.03 -1.47 -6.89
N SER A 488 3.71 -0.92 -7.90
CA SER A 488 4.43 -1.73 -8.90
C SER A 488 5.57 -2.56 -8.28
N GLY A 489 6.32 -1.98 -7.33
CA GLY A 489 7.34 -2.71 -6.58
C GLY A 489 6.78 -3.67 -5.53
N SER A 490 5.54 -3.47 -5.07
CA SER A 490 4.96 -4.29 -3.99
C SER A 490 4.78 -5.77 -4.35
N ARG A 491 4.70 -6.10 -5.65
CA ARG A 491 4.65 -7.47 -6.18
C ARG A 491 6.01 -8.19 -6.14
N MET A 492 7.10 -7.42 -6.07
CA MET A 492 8.45 -7.93 -6.26
C MET A 492 9.02 -8.39 -4.92
N GLY A 493 8.36 -9.35 -4.28
CA GLY A 493 8.71 -9.83 -2.95
C GLY A 493 9.23 -11.26 -2.94
N TYR A 494 10.04 -11.60 -1.93
CA TYR A 494 10.34 -12.99 -1.55
C TYR A 494 10.20 -13.15 -0.03
N PHE A 495 9.92 -14.37 0.43
CA PHE A 495 9.88 -14.62 1.87
C PHE A 495 11.30 -14.61 2.45
N GLU A 496 11.61 -13.59 3.25
CA GLU A 496 12.85 -13.53 4.02
C GLU A 496 12.65 -14.34 5.32
N LYS A 497 13.35 -15.47 5.43
CA LYS A 497 13.14 -16.44 6.50
C LYS A 497 13.98 -16.20 7.76
N SER A 498 14.82 -15.16 7.82
CA SER A 498 15.67 -14.92 8.99
C SER A 498 14.87 -14.71 10.28
N PHE A 499 13.68 -14.11 10.19
CA PHE A 499 12.81 -13.96 11.36
C PHE A 499 12.12 -15.25 11.79
N VAL A 500 11.61 -16.06 10.85
CA VAL A 500 10.98 -17.34 11.21
C VAL A 500 12.00 -18.31 11.81
N TYR A 501 13.26 -18.20 11.41
CA TYR A 501 14.39 -18.91 12.03
C TYR A 501 15.06 -18.12 13.15
N GLN A 502 14.49 -17.01 13.65
CA GLN A 502 15.05 -16.27 14.78
C GLN A 502 16.56 -15.95 14.68
N VAL A 503 17.09 -15.75 13.47
CA VAL A 503 18.52 -15.53 13.21
C VAL A 503 18.85 -14.07 12.89
N VAL A 504 17.85 -13.18 12.85
CA VAL A 504 18.06 -11.73 12.67
C VAL A 504 18.91 -11.17 13.80
N TRP A 505 18.52 -11.41 15.05
CA TRP A 505 19.23 -10.92 16.22
C TRP A 505 19.99 -12.04 16.91
N GLY A 506 21.19 -11.71 17.37
CA GLY A 506 22.05 -12.65 18.07
C GLY A 506 21.53 -13.05 19.45
N THR A 507 22.16 -14.08 19.99
CA THR A 507 22.10 -14.45 21.40
C THR A 507 23.35 -13.93 22.11
N GLU A 508 23.49 -14.20 23.41
CA GLU A 508 24.75 -13.93 24.12
C GLU A 508 25.97 -14.69 23.54
N VAL A 509 25.74 -15.75 22.76
CA VAL A 509 26.79 -16.69 22.32
C VAL A 509 27.00 -16.69 20.80
N THR A 510 26.00 -16.28 20.02
CA THR A 510 26.05 -16.30 18.55
C THR A 510 25.40 -15.05 18.00
N ASP A 511 26.18 -14.27 17.25
CA ASP A 511 25.70 -13.08 16.56
C ASP A 511 24.64 -13.43 15.50
N GLY A 512 23.65 -12.55 15.34
CA GLY A 512 22.63 -12.66 14.30
C GLY A 512 23.03 -11.96 13.01
N VAL A 513 22.22 -12.11 11.97
CA VAL A 513 22.41 -11.42 10.67
C VAL A 513 22.48 -9.91 10.83
N GLY A 514 21.63 -9.33 11.68
CA GLY A 514 21.64 -7.90 11.98
C GLY A 514 22.92 -7.45 12.68
N ASN A 515 23.50 -8.29 13.54
CA ASN A 515 24.81 -8.03 14.16
C ASN A 515 25.92 -8.04 13.10
N LEU A 516 25.91 -9.04 12.21
CA LEU A 516 26.85 -9.16 11.10
C LEU A 516 26.78 -7.95 10.16
N PHE A 517 25.57 -7.55 9.74
CA PHE A 517 25.38 -6.38 8.88
C PHE A 517 25.79 -5.10 9.58
N GLY A 518 25.47 -4.95 10.88
CA GLY A 518 25.95 -3.83 11.68
C GLY A 518 27.48 -3.78 11.76
N MET A 519 28.14 -4.92 11.96
CA MET A 519 29.61 -5.01 11.98
C MET A 519 30.23 -4.60 10.63
N ILE A 520 29.65 -5.03 9.51
CA ILE A 520 30.15 -4.71 8.17
C ILE A 520 29.92 -3.23 7.83
N ILE A 521 28.67 -2.78 7.95
CA ILE A 521 28.23 -1.46 7.47
C ILE A 521 28.81 -0.34 8.34
N ASN A 522 28.92 -0.55 9.65
CA ASN A 522 29.31 0.51 10.58
C ASN A 522 30.82 0.65 10.78
N ASN A 523 31.63 -0.26 10.21
CA ASN A 523 33.09 -0.23 10.34
C ASN A 523 33.75 -0.03 8.98
N PRO A 524 34.25 1.18 8.68
CA PRO A 524 34.91 1.48 7.41
C PRO A 524 36.11 0.55 7.16
N GLY A 525 36.16 -0.05 5.97
CA GLY A 525 37.22 -0.98 5.57
C GLY A 525 37.13 -2.40 6.16
N GLU A 526 36.05 -2.75 6.87
CA GLU A 526 35.76 -4.13 7.23
C GLU A 526 35.55 -4.96 5.95
N SER A 527 36.20 -6.13 5.87
CA SER A 527 36.08 -6.98 4.68
C SER A 527 34.78 -7.76 4.72
N VAL A 528 33.84 -7.44 3.82
CA VAL A 528 32.53 -8.11 3.71
C VAL A 528 32.68 -9.62 3.59
N THR A 529 33.56 -10.08 2.69
CA THR A 529 33.81 -11.51 2.46
C THR A 529 34.40 -12.21 3.69
N ALA A 530 35.39 -11.60 4.35
CA ALA A 530 35.99 -12.18 5.56
C ALA A 530 35.01 -12.23 6.73
N ALA A 531 34.22 -11.17 6.92
CA ALA A 531 33.19 -11.08 7.95
C ALA A 531 32.12 -12.17 7.76
N ILE A 532 31.62 -12.34 6.53
CA ILE A 532 30.64 -13.40 6.22
C ILE A 532 31.25 -14.78 6.44
N ALA A 533 32.43 -15.06 5.90
CA ALA A 533 33.08 -16.36 6.05
C ALA A 533 33.32 -16.75 7.53
N ALA A 534 33.58 -15.76 8.39
CA ALA A 534 33.80 -15.98 9.81
C ALA A 534 32.51 -16.30 10.60
N ASN A 535 31.36 -15.74 10.19
CA ASN A 535 30.11 -15.82 10.95
C ASN A 535 29.10 -16.83 10.37
N LEU A 536 29.16 -17.09 9.06
CA LEU A 536 28.20 -17.93 8.35
C LEU A 536 28.06 -19.35 8.93
N PRO A 537 29.13 -20.07 9.31
CA PRO A 537 28.98 -21.43 9.86
C PRO A 537 28.13 -21.48 11.13
N ALA A 538 28.27 -20.50 12.03
CA ALA A 538 27.50 -20.45 13.27
C ALA A 538 26.04 -20.07 13.02
N LEU A 539 25.80 -19.16 12.06
CA LEU A 539 24.45 -18.80 11.62
C LEU A 539 23.74 -20.00 10.98
N GLN A 540 24.40 -20.71 10.06
CA GLN A 540 23.83 -21.87 9.36
C GLN A 540 23.51 -23.01 10.33
N ALA A 541 24.40 -23.30 11.29
CA ALA A 541 24.14 -24.32 12.32
C ALA A 541 22.85 -24.05 13.12
N LYS A 542 22.51 -22.78 13.36
CA LYS A 542 21.26 -22.39 14.04
C LYS A 542 20.03 -22.65 13.16
N VAL A 543 20.10 -22.36 11.86
CA VAL A 543 19.02 -22.68 10.91
C VAL A 543 18.86 -24.19 10.77
N ASP A 544 19.96 -24.94 10.69
CA ASP A 544 19.94 -26.40 10.58
C ASP A 544 19.29 -27.04 11.82
N GLN A 545 19.63 -26.55 13.02
CA GLN A 545 18.98 -26.98 14.26
C GLN A 545 17.45 -26.75 14.23
N MET A 546 17.00 -25.57 13.79
CA MET A 546 15.57 -25.25 13.74
C MET A 546 14.81 -26.04 12.68
N THR A 547 15.44 -26.26 11.53
CA THR A 547 14.86 -27.01 10.42
C THR A 547 14.98 -28.52 10.58
N GLY A 548 15.73 -28.99 11.60
CA GLY A 548 15.92 -30.42 11.87
C GLY A 548 16.89 -31.10 10.90
N ARG A 549 17.86 -30.34 10.37
CA ARG A 549 18.86 -30.77 9.38
C ARG A 549 20.24 -31.06 9.99
N GLU A 550 20.32 -31.29 11.31
CA GLU A 550 21.59 -31.63 11.95
C GLU A 550 22.17 -32.94 11.35
N ASP A 551 23.24 -32.80 10.56
CA ASP A 551 24.17 -33.80 10.00
C ASP A 551 23.57 -35.17 9.57
N ASP A 552 23.25 -35.29 8.27
CA ASP A 552 23.23 -36.57 7.52
C ASP A 552 24.64 -36.96 7.03
#